data_AF-A0A1Z4JA33-F1
#
_entry.id   AF-A0A1Z4JA33-F1
#
_cell.length_a   1.000
_cell.length_b   1.000
_cell.length_c   1.000
_cell.angle_alpha   90.00
_cell.angle_beta   90.00
_cell.angle_gamma   90.00
#
_symmetry.space_group_name_H-M   'P 1'
#
loop_
_entity.id
_entity.type
_entity.pdbx_description
1 polymer ?
#
loop_
_entity_poly.entity_id
_entity_poly.type
_entity_poly.pdbx_seq_one_letter_code
_entity_poly.pdbx_strand_id
1 'polypeptide(L)' 'MYVLDTNTLIYYFKAQGLPIGSLDILIAGTTLTLQATLVTHNVNEFSRVSGLAIADWY' A
#
# COMPACT_ATOMS: atom_id res chain seq x y z
N MET A 1 -16.83 10.82 5.80
CA MET A 1 -16.16 9.50 5.73
C MET A 1 -15.76 9.30 4.28
N TYR A 2 -14.51 9.59 3.92
CA TYR A 2 -14.06 9.44 2.53
C TYR A 2 -13.83 7.95 2.28
N VAL A 3 -14.75 7.31 1.56
CA VAL A 3 -14.48 5.98 1.00
C VAL A 3 -13.54 6.23 -0.19
N LEU A 4 -12.23 6.19 0.07
CA LEU A 4 -11.23 6.19 -0.99
C LEU A 4 -11.34 4.83 -1.67
N ASP A 5 -12.06 4.79 -2.79
CA ASP A 5 -12.14 3.60 -3.62
C ASP A 5 -10.78 3.29 -4.24
N THR A 6 -10.59 2.03 -4.63
CA THR A 6 -9.32 1.52 -5.15
C THR A 6 -8.79 2.33 -6.33
N ASN A 7 -9.66 2.88 -7.20
CA ASN A 7 -9.21 3.66 -8.35
C ASN A 7 -8.60 4.99 -7.90
N THR A 8 -9.20 5.65 -6.91
CA THR A 8 -8.66 6.90 -6.34
C THR A 8 -7.23 6.70 -5.82
N LEU A 9 -6.96 5.57 -5.15
CA LEU A 9 -5.61 5.24 -4.68
C LEU A 9 -4.64 4.89 -5.82
N ILE A 10 -5.09 4.12 -6.84
CA ILE A 10 -4.28 3.85 -8.04
C ILE A 10 -3.84 5.15 -8.71
N TYR A 11 -4.76 6.10 -8.90
CA TYR A 11 -4.45 7.38 -9.53
C TYR A 11 -3.52 8.25 -8.67
N TYR A 12 -3.68 8.24 -7.33
CA TYR A 12 -2.79 8.93 -6.42
C TYR A 12 -1.33 8.45 -6.58
N PHE A 13 -1.10 7.14 -6.50
CA PHE A 13 0.25 6.56 -6.64
C PHE A 13 0.82 6.72 -8.06
N LYS A 14 -0.03 6.61 -9.10
CA LYS A 14 0.37 6.91 -10.48
C LYS A 14 0.79 8.37 -10.66
N ALA A 15 0.05 9.32 -10.09
CA ALA A 15 0.37 10.75 -10.17
C ALA A 15 1.70 11.09 -9.45
N GLN A 16 2.08 10.31 -8.45
CA GLN A 16 3.35 10.44 -7.72
C GLN A 16 4.54 9.77 -8.45
N GLY A 17 4.33 9.16 -9.63
CA GLY A 17 5.37 8.43 -10.35
C GLY A 17 5.79 7.11 -9.68
N LEU A 18 5.00 6.62 -8.73
CA LEU A 18 5.29 5.44 -7.92
C LEU A 18 4.16 4.41 -8.09
N PRO A 19 3.99 3.83 -9.30
CA PRO A 19 2.92 2.86 -9.52
C PRO A 19 3.13 1.66 -8.59
N ILE A 20 2.06 1.31 -7.87
CA ILE A 20 1.93 0.09 -7.08
C ILE A 20 0.90 -0.80 -7.78
N GLY A 21 1.09 -2.11 -7.73
CA GLY A 21 0.12 -3.08 -8.25
C GLY A 21 -1.30 -2.85 -7.71
N SER A 22 -2.32 -2.99 -8.55
CA SER A 22 -3.72 -2.74 -8.14
C SER A 22 -4.18 -3.58 -6.94
N LEU A 23 -3.66 -4.81 -6.83
CA LEU A 23 -3.94 -5.70 -5.70
C LEU A 23 -3.14 -5.29 -4.45
N ASP A 24 -1.91 -4.81 -4.64
CA ASP A 24 -1.04 -4.37 -3.55
C ASP A 24 -1.60 -3.11 -2.85
N ILE A 25 -2.37 -2.28 -3.56
CA ILE A 25 -3.13 -1.19 -2.93
C ILE A 25 -4.16 -1.73 -1.94
N LEU A 26 -4.86 -2.81 -2.29
CA LEU A 26 -5.86 -3.41 -1.40
C LEU A 26 -5.17 -4.03 -0.17
N ILE A 27 -4.03 -4.68 -0.36
CA ILE A 27 -3.21 -5.24 0.72
C ILE A 27 -2.74 -4.12 1.66
N ALA A 28 -2.16 -3.05 1.12
CA ALA A 28 -1.66 -1.92 1.88
C ALA A 28 -2.80 -1.18 2.63
N GLY A 29 -3.92 -0.91 1.95
CA GLY A 29 -5.08 -0.26 2.55
C GLY A 29 -5.71 -1.07 3.68
N THR A 30 -5.81 -2.39 3.51
CA THR A 30 -6.28 -3.30 4.57
C THR A 30 -5.34 -3.28 5.77
N THR A 31 -4.03 -3.35 5.53
CA THR A 31 -3.01 -3.32 6.59
C THR A 31 -3.06 -2.01 7.40
N LEU A 32 -3.16 -0.87 6.70
CA LEU A 32 -3.30 0.45 7.33
C LEU A 32 -4.58 0.56 8.17
N THR A 33 -5.70 0.07 7.65
CA THR A 33 -6.99 0.10 8.37
C THR A 33 -6.94 -0.71 9.66
N LEU A 34 -6.21 -1.82 9.64
CA LEU A 34 -6.02 -2.70 10.80
C LEU A 34 -4.87 -2.28 11.72
N GLN A 35 -4.11 -1.25 11.36
CA GLN A 35 -2.88 -0.84 12.06
C GLN A 35 -1.91 -2.03 12.28
N ALA A 36 -1.85 -2.93 11.30
CA ALA A 36 -1.02 -4.14 11.35
C ALA A 36 0.35 -3.93 10.69
N THR A 37 1.23 -4.93 10.82
CA THR A 37 2.50 -5.01 10.09
C THR A 37 2.35 -5.93 8.89
N LEU A 38 2.65 -5.45 7.68
CA LEU A 38 2.70 -6.28 6.48
C LEU A 38 4.03 -7.04 6.44
N VAL A 39 3.96 -8.37 6.46
CA VAL A 39 5.13 -9.23 6.19
C VAL A 39 5.21 -9.50 4.70
N THR A 40 6.30 -9.08 4.04
CA THR A 40 6.47 -9.23 2.59
C THR A 40 7.94 -9.21 2.18
N HIS A 41 8.30 -9.98 1.14
CA HIS A 41 9.60 -9.88 0.48
C HIS A 41 9.65 -8.76 -0.58
N ASN A 42 8.51 -8.16 -0.92
CA ASN A 42 8.44 -7.06 -1.89
C ASN A 42 8.53 -5.69 -1.21
N VAL A 43 9.54 -5.53 -0.34
CA VAL A 43 9.72 -4.32 0.48
C VAL A 43 9.83 -3.06 -0.38
N ASN A 44 10.49 -3.15 -1.54
CA ASN A 44 10.70 -2.02 -2.46
C ASN A 44 9.40 -1.45 -3.05
N GLU A 45 8.39 -2.29 -3.25
CA GLU A 45 7.09 -1.83 -3.76
C GLU A 45 6.26 -1.25 -2.63
N PHE A 46 6.12 -1.98 -1.52
CA PHE A 46 5.25 -1.58 -0.40
C PHE A 46 5.79 -0.39 0.41
N SER A 47 7.11 -0.16 0.45
CA SER A 47 7.71 1.01 1.12
C SER A 47 7.31 2.35 0.49
N ARG A 48 6.72 2.35 -0.71
CA ARG A 48 6.15 3.56 -1.35
C ARG A 48 4.88 4.03 -0.66
N VAL A 49 4.21 3.18 0.11
CA VAL A 49 3.02 3.52 0.87
C VAL A 49 3.43 4.17 2.19
N SER A 50 3.25 5.48 2.30
CA SER A 50 3.55 6.21 3.53
C SER A 50 2.72 5.69 4.70
N GLY A 51 3.38 5.45 5.84
CA GLY A 51 2.75 4.97 7.08
C GLY A 51 2.49 3.47 7.15
N LEU A 52 2.84 2.70 6.12
CA LEU A 52 2.72 1.24 6.15
C LEU A 52 3.86 0.62 6.97
N ALA A 53 3.52 -0.11 8.04
CA ALA A 53 4.49 -0.90 8.79
C ALA A 53 4.83 -2.18 8.01
N ILE A 54 6.12 -2.43 7.79
CA ILE A 54 6.61 -3.56 6.98
C ILE A 54 7.64 -4.35 7.79
N ALA A 55 7.60 -5.68 7.65
CA ALA A 55 8.66 -6.58 8.09
C ALA A 55 9.04 -7.54 6.95
N ASP A 56 10.33 -7.84 6.85
CA ASP A 56 10.84 -8.94 6.02
C ASP A 56 11.39 -10.02 6.94
N TRP A 57 11.05 -11.28 6.65
CA TRP A 57 11.42 -12.45 7.47
C TRP A 57 12.48 -13.33 6.82
N TYR A 58 12.95 -13.00 5.62
CA TYR A 58 14.06 -13.70 4.94
C TYR A 58 15.17 -12.75 4.52
#